data_AF-A0A554MWL2-F1
#
_entry.id   AF-A0A554MWL2-F1
#
_cell.length_a   1.000
_cell.length_b   1.000
_cell.length_c   1.000
_cell.angle_alpha   90.00
_cell.angle_beta   90.00
_cell.angle_gamma   90.00
#
_symmetry.space_group_name_H-M   'P 1'
#
loop_
_entity.id
_entity.type
_entity.pdbx_description
1 polymer ?
#
loop_
_entity_poly.entity_id
_entity_poly.type
_entity_poly.pdbx_seq_one_letter_code
_entity_poly.pdbx_strand_id
1 'polypeptide(L)'
;MSDAENAPSAPKDSREPPFRVEVRPGDEAVVEFDPTLTFECVDDCTWCCRHGVLLYEQDLLELAARESINQAVTRAHGRDFVRREPKARDDHVDEDGAACYFLGDDGLCALHDEHDWKPARCSVFPLSVHVEDGDIHVSIRDSAHEHCEGLDVSERRVVDNLDAFLPELLWELDDPTTEIEL
;
A
#
# COMPACT_ATOMS: atom_id res chain seq x y z
N MET A 1 -12.61 52.69 8.17
CA MET A 1 -12.87 52.00 6.89
C MET A 1 -11.54 51.71 6.25
N SER A 2 -11.00 50.50 6.45
CA SER A 2 -10.02 49.80 5.59
C SER A 2 -9.56 48.56 6.38
N ASP A 3 -10.46 47.60 6.55
CA ASP A 3 -10.06 46.24 6.90
C ASP A 3 -9.69 45.56 5.58
N ALA A 4 -8.39 45.36 5.37
CA ALA A 4 -7.89 44.54 4.29
C ALA A 4 -8.17 43.08 4.67
N GLU A 5 -9.19 42.50 4.03
CA GLU A 5 -9.54 41.10 4.16
C GLU A 5 -8.35 40.23 3.71
N ASN A 6 -7.80 39.54 4.71
CA ASN A 6 -6.80 38.50 4.56
C ASN A 6 -7.46 37.30 3.89
N ALA A 7 -7.32 37.18 2.57
CA ALA A 7 -7.76 36.00 1.84
C ALA A 7 -6.91 34.79 2.27
N PRO A 8 -7.52 33.64 2.60
CA PRO A 8 -6.76 32.43 2.90
C PRO A 8 -6.05 31.97 1.62
N SER A 9 -4.73 31.87 1.71
CA SER A 9 -3.87 31.20 0.74
C SER A 9 -4.38 29.78 0.53
N ALA A 10 -4.90 29.49 -0.67
CA ALA A 10 -5.17 28.14 -1.11
C ALA A 10 -3.92 27.26 -0.96
N PRO A 11 -4.06 25.96 -0.62
CA PRO A 11 -2.92 25.05 -0.56
C PRO A 11 -2.26 24.98 -1.94
N LYS A 12 -0.93 25.04 -1.97
CA LYS A 12 -0.14 24.90 -3.20
C LYS A 12 -0.28 23.46 -3.68
N ASP A 13 -1.08 23.26 -4.71
CA ASP A 13 -1.11 22.02 -5.49
C ASP A 13 0.20 21.94 -6.28
N SER A 14 1.17 21.20 -5.74
CA SER A 14 2.45 20.90 -6.34
C SER A 14 2.43 19.53 -7.04
N ARG A 15 1.30 19.15 -7.65
CA ARG A 15 1.25 17.95 -8.49
C ARG A 15 1.84 18.26 -9.86
N GLU A 16 2.96 17.61 -10.17
CA GLU A 16 3.39 17.50 -11.56
C GLU A 16 2.28 16.82 -12.39
N PRO A 17 2.13 17.17 -13.68
CA PRO A 17 1.12 16.53 -14.51
C PRO A 17 1.36 15.02 -14.59
N PRO A 18 0.31 14.19 -14.57
CA PRO A 18 0.45 12.74 -14.68
C PRO A 18 1.22 12.35 -15.94
N PHE A 19 2.06 11.31 -15.84
CA PHE A 19 2.86 10.81 -16.96
C PHE A 19 2.83 9.29 -17.01
N ARG A 20 2.98 8.73 -18.22
CA ARG A 20 2.96 7.28 -18.43
C ARG A 20 4.34 6.66 -18.29
N VAL A 21 4.39 5.49 -17.67
CA VAL A 21 5.59 4.65 -17.55
C VAL A 21 5.22 3.24 -17.95
N GLU A 22 6.02 2.64 -18.84
CA GLU A 22 5.97 1.20 -19.10
C GLU A 22 6.59 0.47 -17.91
N VAL A 23 5.78 -0.28 -17.17
CA VAL A 23 6.21 -0.99 -15.96
C VAL A 23 6.74 -2.37 -16.35
N ARG A 24 6.08 -3.03 -17.31
CA ARG A 24 6.46 -4.32 -17.90
C ARG A 24 6.16 -4.29 -19.40
N PRO A 25 6.71 -5.21 -20.21
CA PRO A 25 6.48 -5.21 -21.65
C PRO A 25 4.99 -5.23 -22.01
N GLY A 26 4.48 -4.09 -22.50
CA GLY A 26 3.07 -3.92 -22.88
C GLY A 26 2.13 -3.47 -21.76
N ASP A 27 2.62 -3.29 -20.53
CA ASP A 27 1.87 -2.87 -19.36
C ASP A 27 2.30 -1.46 -18.93
N GLU A 28 1.42 -0.48 -19.13
CA GLU A 28 1.66 0.91 -18.76
C GLU A 28 0.89 1.29 -17.48
N ALA A 29 1.47 2.22 -16.71
CA ALA A 29 0.82 2.88 -15.60
C ALA A 29 0.92 4.40 -15.75
N VAL A 30 -0.13 5.11 -15.33
CA VAL A 30 -0.15 6.56 -15.19
C VAL A 30 0.34 6.90 -13.78
N VAL A 31 1.45 7.63 -13.70
CA VAL A 31 2.07 8.04 -12.44
C VAL A 31 1.59 9.42 -12.04
N GLU A 32 1.14 9.56 -10.80
CA GLU A 32 0.53 10.77 -10.24
C GLU A 32 1.27 11.35 -9.03
N PHE A 33 2.51 10.91 -8.83
CA PHE A 33 3.38 11.38 -7.74
C PHE A 33 4.68 11.98 -8.28
N ASP A 34 5.42 12.68 -7.42
CA ASP A 34 6.71 13.29 -7.77
C ASP A 34 7.71 12.21 -8.25
N PRO A 35 8.21 12.25 -9.48
CA PRO A 35 9.12 11.24 -10.01
C PRO A 35 10.44 11.18 -9.24
N THR A 36 10.80 12.22 -8.48
CA THR A 36 12.01 12.24 -7.64
C THR A 36 11.83 11.49 -6.33
N LEU A 37 10.59 11.11 -5.97
CA LEU A 37 10.28 10.35 -4.77
C LEU A 37 11.08 9.05 -4.73
N THR A 38 11.67 8.78 -3.57
CA THR A 38 12.39 7.54 -3.29
C THR A 38 11.70 6.74 -2.21
N PHE A 39 11.90 5.43 -2.24
CA PHE A 39 11.38 4.54 -1.21
C PHE A 39 12.32 3.38 -0.95
N GLU A 40 12.48 3.04 0.33
CA GLU A 40 13.06 1.78 0.78
C GLU A 40 12.34 1.31 2.04
N CYS A 41 12.14 0.01 2.17
CA CYS A 41 11.65 -0.54 3.44
C CYS A 41 12.71 -0.33 4.51
N VAL A 42 12.35 0.32 5.61
CA VAL A 42 13.23 0.49 6.77
C VAL A 42 12.89 -0.54 7.85
N ASP A 43 13.89 -0.93 8.62
CA ASP A 43 13.73 -1.82 9.76
C ASP A 43 12.76 -1.21 10.78
N ASP A 44 12.02 -2.06 11.49
CA ASP A 44 11.08 -1.67 12.56
C ASP A 44 9.81 -0.91 12.12
N CYS A 45 9.70 -0.57 10.83
CA CYS A 45 8.49 0.03 10.26
C CYS A 45 7.41 -1.02 9.98
N THR A 46 6.30 -0.91 10.69
CA THR A 46 5.19 -1.89 10.65
C THR A 46 3.86 -1.26 10.25
N TRP A 47 3.89 0.01 9.80
CA TRP A 47 2.69 0.78 9.53
C TRP A 47 1.78 0.12 8.46
N CYS A 48 2.37 -0.48 7.43
CA CYS A 48 1.62 -1.23 6.41
C CYS A 48 0.87 -2.45 6.98
N CYS A 49 1.32 -2.99 8.12
CA CYS A 49 0.70 -4.12 8.82
C CYS A 49 -0.32 -3.68 9.87
N ARG A 50 -0.55 -2.38 10.09
CA ARG A 50 -1.56 -1.89 11.04
C ARG A 50 -2.97 -1.95 10.47
N HIS A 51 -3.11 -2.07 9.15
CA HIS A 51 -4.40 -2.08 8.45
C HIS A 51 -4.78 -3.50 8.03
N GLY A 52 -6.07 -3.75 7.83
CA GLY A 52 -6.52 -4.99 7.18
C GLY A 52 -6.07 -5.02 5.72
N VAL A 53 -5.52 -6.16 5.28
CA VAL A 53 -4.95 -6.32 3.93
C VAL A 53 -5.98 -6.97 3.02
N LEU A 54 -6.48 -6.24 2.02
CA LEU A 54 -7.34 -6.79 0.98
C LEU A 54 -6.64 -7.95 0.27
N LEU A 55 -7.38 -9.04 0.05
CA LEU A 55 -6.94 -10.22 -0.68
C LEU A 55 -7.74 -10.33 -1.98
N TYR A 56 -7.03 -10.44 -3.09
CA TYR A 56 -7.63 -10.87 -4.36
C TYR A 56 -7.78 -12.40 -4.40
N GLU A 57 -8.51 -12.91 -5.40
CA GLU A 57 -8.73 -14.36 -5.52
C GLU A 57 -7.42 -15.14 -5.58
N GLN A 58 -6.44 -14.65 -6.34
CA GLN A 58 -5.13 -15.29 -6.42
C GLN A 58 -4.35 -15.18 -5.09
N ASP A 59 -4.47 -14.08 -4.36
CA ASP A 59 -3.88 -13.99 -3.01
C ASP A 59 -4.49 -15.02 -2.07
N LEU A 60 -5.80 -15.30 -2.16
CA LEU A 60 -6.45 -16.34 -1.36
C LEU A 60 -5.91 -17.74 -1.70
N LEU A 61 -5.70 -18.04 -2.98
CA LEU A 61 -5.14 -19.33 -3.40
C LEU A 61 -3.70 -19.50 -2.90
N GLU A 62 -2.87 -18.47 -3.05
CA GLU A 62 -1.49 -18.48 -2.54
C GLU A 62 -1.47 -18.57 -1.01
N LEU A 63 -2.35 -17.83 -0.33
CA LEU A 63 -2.47 -17.91 1.13
C LEU A 63 -2.90 -19.31 1.58
N ALA A 64 -3.84 -19.96 0.89
CA ALA A 64 -4.31 -21.32 1.22
C ALA A 64 -3.18 -22.37 1.18
N ALA A 65 -2.18 -22.15 0.31
CA ALA A 65 -1.05 -23.06 0.16
C ALA A 65 -0.04 -22.95 1.31
N ARG A 66 -0.10 -21.86 2.09
CA ARG A 66 0.88 -21.52 3.14
C ARG A 66 0.27 -21.55 4.53
N GLU A 67 -0.96 -21.07 4.67
CA GLU A 67 -1.59 -20.73 5.94
C GLU A 67 -3.07 -21.13 6.03
N SER A 68 -3.61 -21.12 7.25
CA SER A 68 -5.02 -21.42 7.49
C SER A 68 -5.92 -20.22 7.17
N ILE A 69 -6.60 -20.25 6.02
CA ILE A 69 -7.56 -19.20 5.61
C ILE A 69 -8.60 -18.92 6.69
N ASN A 70 -9.17 -19.97 7.30
CA ASN A 70 -10.23 -19.82 8.31
C ASN A 70 -9.77 -19.07 9.56
N GLN A 71 -8.46 -19.02 9.81
CA GLN A 71 -7.88 -18.26 10.91
C GLN A 71 -7.45 -16.87 10.46
N ALA A 72 -6.87 -16.76 9.27
CA ALA A 72 -6.24 -15.54 8.79
C ALA A 72 -7.20 -14.55 8.13
N VAL A 73 -8.34 -15.00 7.58
CA VAL A 73 -9.18 -14.20 6.69
C VAL A 73 -10.49 -13.79 7.35
N THR A 74 -10.89 -12.54 7.12
CA THR A 74 -12.22 -11.99 7.42
C THR A 74 -12.85 -11.41 6.16
N ARG A 75 -14.17 -11.22 6.16
CA ARG A 75 -14.91 -10.64 5.03
C ARG A 75 -15.55 -9.31 5.44
N ALA A 76 -15.30 -8.26 4.66
CA ALA A 76 -15.87 -6.93 4.84
C ALA A 76 -16.17 -6.32 3.46
N HIS A 77 -17.18 -5.46 3.32
CA HIS A 77 -17.51 -4.81 2.05
C HIS A 77 -17.68 -5.78 0.84
N GLY A 78 -18.04 -7.04 1.10
CA GLY A 78 -18.13 -8.08 0.08
C GLY A 78 -16.79 -8.63 -0.43
N ARG A 79 -15.66 -8.18 0.11
CA ARG A 79 -14.28 -8.57 -0.22
C ARG A 79 -13.63 -9.31 0.96
N ASP A 80 -12.56 -10.04 0.68
CA ASP A 80 -11.83 -10.82 1.68
C ASP A 80 -10.56 -10.07 2.09
N PHE A 81 -10.23 -10.12 3.38
CA PHE A 81 -9.11 -9.40 3.97
C PHE A 81 -8.34 -10.32 4.91
N VAL A 82 -7.02 -10.14 5.02
CA VAL A 82 -6.31 -10.58 6.22
C VAL A 82 -6.90 -9.84 7.41
N ARG A 83 -7.32 -10.60 8.41
CA ARG A 83 -7.93 -10.03 9.61
C ARG A 83 -6.93 -9.20 10.39
N ARG A 84 -7.45 -8.19 11.04
CA ARG A 84 -6.78 -7.43 12.08
C ARG A 84 -7.22 -7.98 13.44
N GLU A 85 -6.29 -8.10 14.38
CA GLU A 85 -6.58 -8.66 15.70
C GLU A 85 -5.84 -7.89 16.80
N PRO A 86 -6.40 -7.84 18.03
CA PRO A 86 -5.68 -7.30 19.18
C PRO A 86 -4.39 -8.07 19.41
N LYS A 87 -3.29 -7.36 19.64
CA LYS A 87 -2.01 -7.96 20.06
C LYS A 87 -1.77 -7.61 21.53
N ALA A 88 -1.10 -8.50 22.26
CA ALA A 88 -0.80 -8.32 23.68
C ALA A 88 0.49 -7.51 23.91
N ARG A 89 0.63 -6.38 23.21
CA ARG A 89 1.81 -5.49 23.22
C ARG A 89 1.43 -4.09 22.73
N ASP A 90 2.26 -3.10 23.08
CA ASP A 90 2.08 -1.71 22.68
C ASP A 90 2.94 -1.32 21.46
N ASP A 91 3.95 -2.13 21.12
CA ASP A 91 4.83 -1.92 19.98
C ASP A 91 4.27 -2.56 18.70
N HIS A 92 4.53 -1.92 17.55
CA HIS A 92 4.13 -2.39 16.21
C HIS A 92 2.62 -2.58 15.99
N VAL A 93 1.80 -2.04 16.87
CA VAL A 93 0.34 -2.04 16.76
C VAL A 93 -0.16 -0.65 16.38
N ASP A 94 -1.44 -0.58 16.03
CA ASP A 94 -2.16 0.67 15.84
C ASP A 94 -2.67 1.25 17.17
N GLU A 95 -3.33 2.42 17.13
CA GLU A 95 -3.82 3.14 18.32
C GLU A 95 -4.78 2.34 19.20
N ASP A 96 -5.50 1.37 18.63
CA ASP A 96 -6.42 0.49 19.35
C ASP A 96 -5.78 -0.83 19.83
N GLY A 97 -4.46 -0.96 19.66
CA GLY A 97 -3.69 -2.14 20.06
C GLY A 97 -3.83 -3.33 19.11
N ALA A 98 -4.40 -3.14 17.92
CA ALA A 98 -4.55 -4.20 16.93
C ALA A 98 -3.59 -4.06 15.74
N ALA A 99 -3.31 -5.19 15.09
CA ALA A 99 -2.48 -5.27 13.90
C ALA A 99 -2.88 -6.47 13.04
N CYS A 100 -2.29 -6.57 11.85
CA CYS A 100 -2.41 -7.70 10.95
C CYS A 100 -2.13 -9.02 11.67
N TYR A 101 -2.92 -10.05 11.35
CA TYR A 101 -2.76 -11.39 11.87
C TYR A 101 -1.32 -11.90 11.78
N PHE A 102 -0.66 -11.68 10.63
CA PHE A 102 0.70 -12.16 10.36
C PHE A 102 1.82 -11.30 10.92
N LEU A 103 1.52 -10.20 11.61
CA LEU A 103 2.56 -9.39 12.25
C LEU A 103 3.02 -10.07 13.55
N GLY A 104 4.28 -10.51 13.55
CA GLY A 104 4.95 -11.16 14.67
C GLY A 104 5.40 -10.17 15.75
N ASP A 105 5.70 -10.70 16.94
CA ASP A 105 6.13 -9.92 18.11
C ASP A 105 7.46 -9.18 17.89
N ASP A 106 8.26 -9.66 16.95
CA ASP A 106 9.52 -9.08 16.47
C ASP A 106 9.35 -7.97 15.42
N GLY A 107 8.10 -7.63 15.07
CA GLY A 107 7.80 -6.63 14.05
C GLY A 107 7.94 -7.14 12.62
N LEU A 108 8.20 -8.43 12.43
CA LEU A 108 8.32 -9.04 11.10
C LEU A 108 6.98 -9.59 10.62
N CYS A 109 6.79 -9.58 9.30
CA CYS A 109 5.63 -10.20 8.66
C CYS A 109 5.94 -11.69 8.43
N ALA A 110 5.21 -12.58 9.10
CA ALA A 110 5.42 -14.03 8.99
C ALA A 110 5.28 -14.57 7.56
N LEU A 111 4.40 -13.97 6.74
CA LEU A 111 4.27 -14.36 5.33
C LEU A 111 5.57 -14.10 4.55
N HIS A 112 6.21 -12.97 4.80
CA HIS A 112 7.45 -12.65 4.13
C HIS A 112 8.62 -13.45 4.69
N ASP A 113 8.74 -13.49 6.02
CA ASP A 113 9.88 -14.11 6.70
C ASP A 113 9.92 -15.62 6.45
N GLU A 114 8.77 -16.29 6.53
CA GLU A 114 8.71 -17.74 6.42
C GLU A 114 8.52 -18.24 4.97
N HIS A 115 7.82 -17.47 4.12
CA HIS A 115 7.41 -17.94 2.79
C HIS A 115 7.92 -17.09 1.63
N ASP A 116 8.72 -16.05 1.88
CA ASP A 116 9.19 -15.08 0.88
C ASP A 116 8.06 -14.56 -0.03
N TRP A 117 6.89 -14.35 0.59
CA TRP A 117 5.67 -14.00 -0.15
C TRP A 117 4.85 -12.96 0.61
N LYS A 118 4.16 -12.11 -0.15
CA LYS A 118 3.22 -11.12 0.38
C LYS A 118 2.01 -11.03 -0.55
N PRO A 119 0.81 -10.72 -0.02
CA PRO A 119 -0.35 -10.38 -0.84
C PRO A 119 -0.04 -9.19 -1.75
N ALA A 120 -0.69 -9.13 -2.92
CA ALA A 120 -0.43 -8.06 -3.90
C ALA A 120 -0.57 -6.66 -3.29
N ARG A 121 -1.58 -6.43 -2.44
CA ARG A 121 -1.75 -5.13 -1.77
C ARG A 121 -0.56 -4.75 -0.87
N CYS A 122 0.08 -5.71 -0.20
CA CYS A 122 1.25 -5.45 0.63
C CYS A 122 2.47 -5.07 -0.22
N SER A 123 2.61 -5.66 -1.41
CA SER A 123 3.72 -5.37 -2.33
C SER A 123 3.64 -3.96 -2.93
N VAL A 124 2.42 -3.44 -3.07
CA VAL A 124 2.17 -2.10 -3.63
C VAL A 124 2.53 -0.98 -2.65
N PHE A 125 2.57 -1.24 -1.34
CA PHE A 125 2.89 -0.20 -0.35
C PHE A 125 4.28 0.43 -0.61
N PRO A 126 4.44 1.77 -0.56
CA PRO A 126 3.51 2.81 -0.06
C PRO A 126 2.53 3.37 -1.12
N LEU A 127 2.50 2.79 -2.31
CA LEU A 127 1.68 3.25 -3.41
C LEU A 127 0.20 2.91 -3.19
N SER A 128 -0.63 3.64 -3.92
CA SER A 128 -2.02 3.34 -4.16
C SER A 128 -2.23 3.14 -5.65
N VAL A 129 -3.00 2.11 -6.00
CA VAL A 129 -3.45 1.80 -7.36
C VAL A 129 -4.95 1.99 -7.43
N HIS A 130 -5.41 2.65 -8.49
CA HIS A 130 -6.81 2.77 -8.89
C HIS A 130 -6.93 2.75 -10.43
N VAL A 131 -8.15 2.60 -10.94
CA VAL A 131 -8.42 2.61 -12.39
C VAL A 131 -9.21 3.85 -12.78
N GLU A 132 -8.72 4.58 -13.76
CA GLU A 132 -9.41 5.71 -14.41
C GLU A 132 -9.32 5.54 -15.92
N ASP A 133 -10.44 5.70 -16.63
CA ASP A 133 -10.55 5.53 -18.09
C ASP A 133 -9.98 4.21 -18.67
N GLY A 134 -9.88 3.17 -17.84
CA GLY A 134 -9.32 1.87 -18.20
C GLY A 134 -7.81 1.76 -18.07
N ASP A 135 -7.14 2.82 -17.62
CA ASP A 135 -5.72 2.84 -17.30
C ASP A 135 -5.48 2.60 -15.80
N ILE A 136 -4.34 2.00 -15.47
CA ILE A 136 -3.88 1.86 -14.07
C ILE A 136 -3.20 3.17 -13.66
N HIS A 137 -3.76 3.83 -12.67
CA HIS A 137 -3.22 5.04 -12.07
C HIS A 137 -2.54 4.72 -10.74
N VAL A 138 -1.36 5.28 -10.53
CA VAL A 138 -0.48 5.00 -9.40
C VAL A 138 -0.15 6.30 -8.69
N SER A 139 -0.57 6.40 -7.44
CA SER A 139 -0.33 7.54 -6.55
C SER A 139 0.35 7.06 -5.27
N ILE A 140 0.67 8.00 -4.37
CA ILE A 140 1.10 7.69 -3.01
C ILE A 140 -0.11 7.71 -2.11
N ARG A 141 -0.22 6.73 -1.20
CA ARG A 141 -1.26 6.76 -0.18
C ARG A 141 -1.13 8.03 0.65
N ASP A 142 -2.23 8.77 0.83
CA ASP A 142 -2.22 10.02 1.60
C ASP A 142 -1.55 9.86 2.97
N SER A 143 -1.87 8.77 3.67
CA SER A 143 -1.31 8.44 4.99
C SER A 143 0.16 8.00 4.96
N ALA A 144 0.70 7.57 3.80
CA ALA A 144 2.10 7.21 3.71
C ALA A 144 3.02 8.43 3.86
N HIS A 145 2.62 9.61 3.35
CA HIS A 145 3.42 10.83 3.53
C HIS A 145 3.61 11.22 5.01
N GLU A 146 2.64 10.87 5.86
CA GLU A 146 2.66 11.22 7.28
C GLU A 146 3.32 10.14 8.15
N HIS A 147 3.25 8.87 7.73
CA HIS A 147 3.58 7.74 8.60
C HIS A 147 4.62 6.77 8.05
N CYS A 148 4.95 6.85 6.76
CA CYS A 148 5.90 5.93 6.14
C CYS A 148 7.33 6.47 6.28
N GLU A 149 8.06 5.93 7.25
CA GLU A 149 9.47 6.24 7.48
C GLU A 149 10.40 5.83 6.32
N GLY A 150 9.89 5.01 5.38
CA GLY A 150 10.63 4.57 4.19
C GLY A 150 10.62 5.55 3.02
N LEU A 151 9.89 6.67 3.09
CA LEU A 151 9.85 7.68 2.03
C LEU A 151 11.06 8.62 2.15
N ASP A 152 11.68 8.96 1.01
CA ASP A 152 12.77 9.95 0.92
C ASP A 152 14.04 9.64 1.75
N VAL A 153 14.25 8.35 2.06
CA VAL A 153 15.40 7.88 2.85
C VAL A 153 16.47 7.14 2.02
N SER A 154 16.22 6.91 0.73
CA SER A 154 17.11 6.13 -0.14
C SER A 154 17.40 6.85 -1.46
N GLU A 155 18.25 6.25 -2.30
CA GLU A 155 18.47 6.72 -3.68
C GLU A 155 17.55 6.00 -4.69
N ARG A 156 16.75 5.02 -4.22
CA ARG A 156 15.92 4.17 -5.07
C ARG A 156 14.63 4.91 -5.42
N ARG A 157 14.63 5.54 -6.59
CA ARG A 157 13.45 6.23 -7.12
C ARG A 157 12.34 5.23 -7.41
N VAL A 158 11.14 5.53 -6.93
CA VAL A 158 9.97 4.64 -7.10
C VAL A 158 9.63 4.47 -8.57
N VAL A 159 9.62 5.58 -9.32
CA VAL A 159 9.27 5.59 -10.75
C VAL A 159 10.17 4.69 -11.60
N ASP A 160 11.45 4.59 -11.25
CA ASP A 160 12.44 3.78 -11.98
C ASP A 160 12.37 2.29 -11.60
N ASN A 161 11.55 1.92 -10.61
CA ASN A 161 11.48 0.59 -10.00
C ASN A 161 10.03 0.10 -9.83
N LEU A 162 9.07 0.63 -10.60
CA LEU A 162 7.65 0.32 -10.45
C LEU A 162 7.33 -1.18 -10.57
N ASP A 163 8.12 -1.93 -11.33
CA ASP A 163 7.99 -3.37 -11.51
C ASP A 163 8.22 -4.17 -10.21
N ALA A 164 8.94 -3.60 -9.25
CA ALA A 164 9.13 -4.19 -7.93
C ALA A 164 7.94 -3.95 -6.99
N PHE A 165 7.14 -2.91 -7.23
CA PHE A 165 6.00 -2.53 -6.39
C PHE A 165 4.66 -3.01 -6.96
N LEU A 166 4.56 -3.10 -8.29
CA LEU A 166 3.32 -3.42 -8.98
C LEU A 166 3.37 -4.87 -9.47
N PRO A 167 2.80 -5.84 -8.73
CA PRO A 167 2.81 -7.24 -9.15
C PRO A 167 1.96 -7.44 -10.41
N GLU A 168 2.35 -8.41 -11.24
CA GLU A 168 1.67 -8.75 -12.51
C GLU A 168 0.16 -8.96 -12.34
N LEU A 169 -0.26 -9.52 -11.20
CA LEU A 169 -1.67 -9.71 -10.84
C LEU A 169 -2.52 -8.44 -11.02
N LEU A 170 -1.98 -7.24 -10.82
CA LEU A 170 -2.77 -6.00 -10.97
C LEU A 170 -3.32 -5.80 -12.39
N TRP A 171 -2.64 -6.31 -13.42
CA TRP A 171 -3.10 -6.19 -14.81
C TRP A 171 -4.08 -7.30 -15.21
N GLU A 172 -4.18 -8.36 -14.41
CA GLU A 172 -5.10 -9.48 -14.65
C GLU A 172 -6.48 -9.27 -13.99
N LEU A 173 -6.58 -8.32 -13.06
CA LEU A 173 -7.79 -8.04 -12.29
C LEU A 173 -8.76 -7.14 -13.05
N ASP A 174 -10.06 -7.43 -12.93
CA ASP A 174 -11.13 -6.52 -13.39
C ASP A 174 -11.11 -5.17 -12.64
N ASP A 175 -10.69 -5.20 -11.36
CA ASP A 175 -10.58 -4.03 -10.48
C ASP A 175 -9.36 -4.20 -9.53
N PRO A 176 -8.19 -3.65 -9.91
CA PRO A 176 -6.97 -3.67 -9.09
C PRO A 176 -6.91 -2.59 -8.01
N THR A 177 -8.03 -1.93 -7.69
CA THR A 177 -8.03 -0.81 -6.73
C THR A 177 -7.61 -1.26 -5.33
N THR A 178 -6.62 -0.57 -4.75
CA THR A 178 -5.98 -0.95 -3.48
C THR A 178 -6.39 -0.09 -2.27
N GLU A 179 -7.25 0.92 -2.45
CA GLU A 179 -7.65 1.86 -1.38
C GLU A 179 -8.72 1.30 -0.43
N ILE A 180 -9.26 0.12 -0.72
CA ILE A 180 -10.32 -0.45 0.10
C ILE A 180 -9.73 -0.96 1.42
N GLU A 181 -10.07 -0.35 2.54
CA GLU A 181 -9.60 -0.74 3.88
C GLU A 181 -10.64 -1.57 4.64
N LEU A 182 -10.18 -2.24 5.72
CA LEU A 182 -11.01 -3.06 6.61
C LEU A 182 -11.69 -2.22 7.70
#